data_AF-A0A935ZI15-F1
#
_entry.id   AF-A0A935ZI15-F1
#
_cell.length_a   1.000
_cell.length_b   1.000
_cell.length_c   1.000
_cell.angle_alpha   90.00
_cell.angle_beta   90.00
_cell.angle_gamma   90.00
#
_symmetry.space_group_name_H-M   'P 1'
#
loop_
_entity.id
_entity.type
_entity.pdbx_description
1 polymer ?
#
loop_
_entity_poly.entity_id
_entity_poly.type
_entity_poly.pdbx_seq_one_letter_code
_entity_poly.pdbx_strand_id
1 'polypeptide(L)'
;MRLPRLPRSSFAALALVTSLGAIGVACATSPTDRPAVDDTLPDGAPATLPDGAPATLPDGAPATLPDGAPATLPDGAPVPLPDASTDGAVLADGAVVPTNRVSCGGTFCRGDQACVSGRCEFSCTGTQVPGDYATLANAVSALNPTGGTICLKAGTFSESVSISGTAGKTLTIVGLNSATTKVNTITVGTGYDSVTIRGIDTSLRASGRSKLDATAIAGEVYAQSNGPQEIRIDGANLGGTAASPKSYGLYVYPGSGGGAPKVTLTNSYIHDTSNGVYIYNNYGSSEVSVVNTTFASNDIGLNYVSGSYPLTLTYSNNIFLNQRTYAVSLVSTVQNLVHENNLLFGNQNNYSGTAADGADYLKVDPMLDTGAPPEPRQGSPARRSSLASRAPAVDFYGIARGATSDRGCVQSP
;
A
#
# COMPACT_ATOMS: atom_id res chain seq x y z
N MET A 1 0.75 -13.32 -65.43
CA MET A 1 2.02 -13.37 -64.67
C MET A 1 1.92 -14.44 -63.61
N ARG A 2 2.93 -15.31 -63.52
CA ARG A 2 3.00 -16.54 -62.71
C ARG A 2 3.70 -16.30 -61.36
N LEU A 3 3.17 -16.96 -60.31
CA LEU A 3 3.80 -17.52 -59.08
C LEU A 3 4.32 -16.56 -57.97
N PRO A 4 4.44 -17.00 -56.69
CA PRO A 4 4.51 -18.39 -56.21
C PRO A 4 3.60 -18.83 -55.02
N ARG A 5 3.49 -20.16 -54.91
CA ARG A 5 3.02 -20.96 -53.76
C ARG A 5 4.07 -20.99 -52.64
N LEU A 6 3.64 -20.99 -51.37
CA LEU A 6 4.46 -21.34 -50.21
C LEU A 6 4.23 -22.81 -49.79
N PRO A 7 5.27 -23.53 -49.30
CA PRO A 7 5.16 -24.94 -48.95
C PRO A 7 4.71 -25.19 -47.50
N ARG A 8 4.07 -26.35 -47.32
CA ARG A 8 3.75 -27.01 -46.03
C ARG A 8 5.01 -27.62 -45.41
N SER A 9 5.12 -27.57 -44.08
CA SER A 9 6.02 -28.38 -43.24
C SER A 9 5.22 -28.73 -41.98
N SER A 10 4.62 -29.92 -41.89
CA SER A 10 5.18 -31.22 -41.49
C SER A 10 5.51 -31.31 -40.00
N PHE A 11 4.59 -31.98 -39.29
CA PHE A 11 4.71 -32.51 -37.94
C PHE A 11 5.84 -33.55 -37.85
N ALA A 12 6.56 -33.54 -36.72
CA ALA A 12 7.20 -34.73 -36.18
C ALA A 12 7.12 -34.70 -34.65
N ALA A 13 6.35 -35.64 -34.11
CA ALA A 13 6.32 -35.97 -32.69
C ALA A 13 7.46 -36.96 -32.39
N LEU A 14 8.12 -36.79 -31.25
CA LEU A 14 8.86 -37.88 -30.62
C LEU A 14 8.68 -37.78 -29.10
N ALA A 15 8.15 -38.86 -28.54
CA ALA A 15 7.84 -39.02 -27.12
C ALA A 15 8.84 -39.96 -26.45
N LEU A 16 8.72 -40.02 -25.11
CA LEU A 16 9.09 -41.12 -24.20
C LEU A 16 10.59 -41.15 -23.78
N VAL A 17 11.03 -41.41 -22.53
CA VAL A 17 10.47 -41.97 -21.28
C VAL A 17 11.31 -41.47 -20.08
N THR A 18 10.64 -41.46 -18.92
CA THR A 18 11.02 -41.34 -17.49
C THR A 18 12.28 -42.05 -16.95
N SER A 19 12.86 -41.52 -15.86
CA SER A 19 13.03 -42.15 -14.52
C SER A 19 13.91 -41.24 -13.62
N LEU A 20 13.43 -40.75 -12.47
CA LEU A 20 13.50 -41.33 -11.12
C LEU A 20 14.93 -41.59 -10.60
N GLY A 21 15.32 -40.88 -9.53
CA GLY A 21 16.53 -41.18 -8.76
C GLY A 21 16.95 -40.05 -7.81
N ALA A 22 16.26 -39.92 -6.68
CA ALA A 22 16.82 -39.29 -5.49
C ALA A 22 17.87 -40.22 -4.86
N ILE A 23 18.92 -39.68 -4.27
CA ILE A 23 19.64 -40.23 -3.10
C ILE A 23 20.52 -39.09 -2.55
N GLY A 24 20.36 -38.83 -1.25
CA GLY A 24 21.26 -37.98 -0.48
C GLY A 24 22.36 -38.80 0.18
N VAL A 25 22.82 -38.24 1.30
CA VAL A 25 23.68 -38.82 2.35
C VAL A 25 25.13 -38.34 2.31
N ALA A 26 25.50 -37.89 3.50
CA ALA A 26 26.72 -37.29 3.96
C ALA A 26 27.81 -38.32 4.30
N CYS A 27 28.98 -37.77 4.62
CA CYS A 27 29.86 -38.13 5.75
C CYS A 27 31.30 -38.53 5.36
N ALA A 28 32.23 -37.73 5.90
CA ALA A 28 33.56 -38.03 6.47
C ALA A 28 34.53 -39.01 5.76
N THR A 29 35.78 -38.60 5.55
CA THR A 29 36.94 -38.77 6.48
C THR A 29 38.27 -38.42 5.79
N SER A 30 39.14 -37.68 6.49
CA SER A 30 40.62 -37.54 6.31
C SER A 30 41.36 -38.92 6.27
N PRO A 31 42.68 -39.08 5.95
CA PRO A 31 43.79 -38.17 6.32
C PRO A 31 45.09 -38.14 5.44
N THR A 32 46.10 -37.44 6.00
CA THR A 32 47.57 -37.48 5.80
C THR A 32 48.19 -36.94 4.51
N ASP A 33 48.87 -35.80 4.60
CA ASP A 33 50.36 -35.77 4.65
C ASP A 33 50.92 -34.38 5.00
N ARG A 34 51.89 -34.36 5.94
CA ARG A 34 52.82 -33.25 6.25
C ARG A 34 54.22 -33.67 5.79
N PRO A 35 55.08 -32.71 5.39
CA PRO A 35 56.14 -32.24 6.29
C PRO A 35 56.25 -30.70 6.25
N ALA A 36 56.33 -29.95 7.35
CA ALA A 36 57.45 -29.73 8.28
C ALA A 36 58.70 -29.11 7.61
N VAL A 37 59.03 -27.86 7.97
CA VAL A 37 60.37 -27.34 8.37
C VAL A 37 60.25 -25.84 8.75
N ASP A 38 60.67 -25.54 10.00
CA ASP A 38 61.38 -24.35 10.57
C ASP A 38 61.06 -22.91 10.17
N ASP A 39 61.26 -21.89 11.02
CA ASP A 39 61.44 -21.72 12.47
C ASP A 39 61.49 -20.19 12.68
N THR A 40 61.48 -19.73 13.93
CA THR A 40 61.76 -18.36 14.44
C THR A 40 60.58 -17.43 14.73
N LEU A 41 60.06 -17.59 15.96
CA LEU A 41 59.58 -16.47 16.79
C LEU A 41 60.76 -15.88 17.58
N PRO A 42 60.65 -14.61 18.01
CA PRO A 42 61.14 -14.23 19.33
C PRO A 42 60.03 -13.66 20.21
N ASP A 43 59.96 -14.20 21.43
CA ASP A 43 59.19 -13.67 22.56
C ASP A 43 59.79 -12.36 23.09
N GLY A 44 58.94 -11.43 23.52
CA GLY A 44 59.34 -10.18 24.16
C GLY A 44 58.19 -9.44 24.86
N ALA A 45 57.97 -9.83 26.13
CA ALA A 45 57.30 -9.21 27.28
C ALA A 45 56.44 -7.89 27.19
N PRO A 46 55.44 -7.73 28.08
CA PRO A 46 54.52 -6.59 28.16
C PRO A 46 54.96 -5.50 29.16
N ALA A 47 54.66 -4.24 28.86
CA ALA A 47 54.74 -3.05 29.73
C ALA A 47 54.22 -1.85 28.90
N THR A 48 53.39 -0.89 29.31
CA THR A 48 52.91 -0.36 30.61
C THR A 48 51.70 0.53 30.30
N LEU A 49 50.61 0.43 31.05
CA LEU A 49 49.59 1.50 31.15
C LEU A 49 50.13 2.61 32.08
N PRO A 50 49.92 3.89 31.78
CA PRO A 50 49.96 4.93 32.79
C PRO A 50 48.54 5.25 33.31
N ASP A 51 48.35 5.05 34.61
CA ASP A 51 47.30 5.67 35.42
C ASP A 51 47.49 7.19 35.48
N GLY A 52 46.40 7.94 35.38
CA GLY A 52 46.40 9.40 35.41
C GLY A 52 45.04 10.00 35.79
N ALA A 53 44.66 9.80 37.05
CA ALA A 53 43.82 10.61 37.97
C ALA A 53 42.55 11.38 37.49
N PRO A 54 41.49 11.38 38.31
CA PRO A 54 40.24 12.11 38.06
C PRO A 54 40.30 13.56 38.57
N ALA A 55 39.64 14.49 37.89
CA ALA A 55 39.46 15.85 38.40
C ALA A 55 38.03 16.39 38.19
N THR A 56 37.29 16.37 39.31
CA THR A 56 36.50 17.47 39.88
C THR A 56 35.24 17.96 39.13
N LEU A 57 34.08 17.58 39.69
CA LEU A 57 32.86 18.39 39.72
C LEU A 57 33.09 19.71 40.48
N PRO A 58 32.38 20.79 40.11
CA PRO A 58 31.97 21.81 41.05
C PRO A 58 30.48 21.63 41.41
N ASP A 59 30.25 21.50 42.71
CA ASP A 59 28.96 21.58 43.38
C ASP A 59 28.30 22.97 43.17
N GLY A 60 27.05 22.96 42.74
CA GLY A 60 26.15 24.12 42.76
C GLY A 60 24.85 23.75 43.47
N ALA A 61 24.76 24.18 44.73
CA ALA A 61 23.69 23.91 45.69
C ALA A 61 22.27 24.32 45.23
N PRO A 62 21.21 23.75 45.82
CA PRO A 62 19.82 23.93 45.41
C PRO A 62 19.24 25.27 45.91
N ALA A 63 18.61 26.03 45.03
CA ALA A 63 17.83 27.20 45.43
C ALA A 63 16.44 26.77 45.89
N THR A 64 16.14 27.19 47.11
CA THR A 64 14.95 26.99 47.94
C THR A 64 13.65 27.46 47.30
N LEU A 65 12.61 26.62 47.36
CA LEU A 65 11.20 27.00 47.29
C LEU A 65 10.81 27.87 48.51
N PRO A 66 10.01 28.93 48.34
CA PRO A 66 9.24 29.51 49.45
C PRO A 66 7.91 28.78 49.61
N ASP A 67 7.68 28.30 50.83
CA ASP A 67 6.42 27.75 51.32
C ASP A 67 5.29 28.79 51.31
N GLY A 68 4.17 28.44 50.67
CA GLY A 68 2.88 29.12 50.79
C GLY A 68 1.77 28.09 51.00
N ALA A 69 1.28 27.98 52.23
CA ALA A 69 0.25 27.06 52.69
C ALA A 69 -1.15 27.35 52.07
N PRO A 70 -2.14 26.44 52.25
CA PRO A 70 -3.12 26.07 51.23
C PRO A 70 -4.41 26.91 51.24
N ALA A 71 -4.95 27.19 50.05
CA ALA A 71 -6.35 27.54 49.89
C ALA A 71 -7.16 26.26 49.63
N THR A 72 -8.01 25.92 50.60
CA THR A 72 -9.04 24.89 50.51
C THR A 72 -10.02 25.18 49.37
N LEU A 73 -10.17 24.26 48.42
CA LEU A 73 -11.29 24.19 47.49
C LEU A 73 -11.88 22.76 47.53
N PRO A 74 -13.22 22.63 47.46
CA PRO A 74 -13.95 21.49 47.98
C PRO A 74 -13.92 20.25 47.09
N ASP A 75 -14.02 19.08 47.74
CA ASP A 75 -14.16 17.76 47.14
C ASP A 75 -15.36 17.67 46.17
N GLY A 76 -15.06 17.57 44.89
CA GLY A 76 -15.98 17.14 43.84
C GLY A 76 -15.37 15.96 43.09
N ALA A 77 -15.99 14.79 43.24
CA ALA A 77 -15.63 13.54 42.56
C ALA A 77 -15.59 13.69 41.01
N PRO A 78 -14.81 12.84 40.30
CA PRO A 78 -14.41 13.08 38.93
C PRO A 78 -15.56 12.86 37.93
N VAL A 79 -15.80 13.86 37.09
CA VAL A 79 -16.53 13.67 35.83
C VAL A 79 -15.48 13.31 34.77
N PRO A 80 -15.59 12.18 34.06
CA PRO A 80 -14.74 11.92 32.90
C PRO A 80 -15.15 12.92 31.81
N LEU A 81 -14.28 13.89 31.53
CA LEU A 81 -14.37 14.69 30.32
C LEU A 81 -14.12 13.75 29.12
N PRO A 82 -14.99 13.74 28.10
CA PRO A 82 -14.67 13.07 26.85
C PRO A 82 -13.51 13.80 26.18
N ASP A 83 -12.39 13.10 25.95
CA ASP A 83 -11.33 13.55 25.06
C ASP A 83 -11.87 13.60 23.62
N ALA A 84 -12.22 14.80 23.17
CA ALA A 84 -12.44 15.10 21.76
C ALA A 84 -11.78 16.45 21.45
N SER A 85 -10.46 16.45 21.23
CA SER A 85 -9.79 17.56 20.57
C SER A 85 -10.11 17.51 19.08
N THR A 86 -11.24 18.08 18.68
CA THR A 86 -11.62 18.26 17.29
C THR A 86 -11.17 19.62 16.78
N ASP A 87 -9.90 19.73 16.41
CA ASP A 87 -9.46 20.73 15.43
C ASP A 87 -8.87 19.97 14.25
N GLY A 88 -9.73 19.65 13.28
CA GLY A 88 -9.38 18.88 12.08
C GLY A 88 -9.32 19.75 10.84
N ALA A 89 -8.45 19.37 9.89
CA ALA A 89 -8.48 19.94 8.55
C ALA A 89 -9.73 19.44 7.80
N VAL A 90 -10.41 20.29 7.03
CA VAL A 90 -11.62 19.90 6.28
C VAL A 90 -11.24 19.58 4.83
N LEU A 91 -11.58 18.38 4.34
CA LEU A 91 -11.39 18.00 2.93
C LEU A 91 -12.43 18.68 2.01
N ALA A 92 -12.20 18.63 0.70
CA ALA A 92 -13.04 19.29 -0.31
C ALA A 92 -14.52 18.79 -0.35
N ASP A 93 -14.84 17.70 0.35
CA ASP A 93 -16.19 17.15 0.52
C ASP A 93 -16.80 17.45 1.91
N GLY A 94 -16.14 18.25 2.74
CA GLY A 94 -16.61 18.64 4.07
C GLY A 94 -16.24 17.65 5.20
N ALA A 95 -15.47 16.60 4.92
CA ALA A 95 -15.02 15.66 5.95
C ALA A 95 -13.95 16.30 6.87
N VAL A 96 -14.15 16.21 8.18
CA VAL A 96 -13.15 16.62 9.20
C VAL A 96 -12.10 15.52 9.32
N VAL A 97 -10.83 15.87 9.07
CA VAL A 97 -9.66 15.00 9.21
C VAL A 97 -9.18 15.02 10.66
N PRO A 98 -9.14 13.88 11.36
CA PRO A 98 -8.54 13.80 12.68
C PRO A 98 -7.05 14.04 12.66
N THR A 99 -6.60 14.81 13.64
CA THR A 99 -5.19 15.07 13.89
C THR A 99 -4.54 14.00 14.78
N ASN A 100 -5.34 13.12 15.40
CA ASN A 100 -4.90 12.05 16.27
C ASN A 100 -5.48 10.69 15.86
N ARG A 101 -4.70 9.63 16.11
CA ARG A 101 -5.15 8.23 15.91
C ARG A 101 -6.23 7.88 16.93
N VAL A 102 -7.38 7.40 16.46
CA VAL A 102 -8.42 6.84 17.34
C VAL A 102 -8.01 5.42 17.73
N SER A 103 -7.56 5.22 18.97
CA SER A 103 -7.22 3.87 19.46
C SER A 103 -8.47 2.99 19.51
N CYS A 104 -8.35 1.75 19.02
CA CYS A 104 -9.47 0.82 18.95
C CYS A 104 -9.00 -0.63 18.96
N GLY A 105 -9.30 -1.36 20.04
CA GLY A 105 -9.03 -2.81 20.09
C GLY A 105 -7.58 -3.22 19.84
N GLY A 106 -6.61 -2.37 20.18
CA GLY A 106 -5.18 -2.61 19.92
C GLY A 106 -4.68 -2.17 18.53
N THR A 107 -5.55 -1.59 17.71
CA THR A 107 -5.21 -0.92 16.45
C THR A 107 -5.62 0.56 16.50
N PHE A 108 -5.51 1.25 15.37
CA PHE A 108 -5.95 2.62 15.19
C PHE A 108 -6.96 2.71 14.05
N CYS A 109 -8.03 3.46 14.26
CA CYS A 109 -9.04 3.68 13.22
C CYS A 109 -8.61 4.77 12.27
N ARG A 110 -9.09 4.63 11.04
CA ARG A 110 -8.99 5.70 10.07
C ARG A 110 -9.79 6.90 10.58
N GLY A 111 -9.36 8.10 10.22
CA GLY A 111 -9.94 9.32 10.74
C GLY A 111 -11.42 9.55 10.41
N ASP A 112 -11.92 8.86 9.39
CA ASP A 112 -13.31 8.85 8.95
C ASP A 112 -14.09 7.60 9.44
N GLN A 113 -13.54 6.87 10.42
CA GLN A 113 -14.13 5.71 11.08
C GLN A 113 -14.34 5.96 12.57
N ALA A 114 -15.30 5.26 13.16
CA ALA A 114 -15.53 5.22 14.60
C ALA A 114 -15.01 3.91 15.20
N CYS A 115 -14.54 3.95 16.45
CA CYS A 115 -14.26 2.73 17.20
C CYS A 115 -15.56 2.15 17.79
N VAL A 116 -15.99 1.00 17.28
CA VAL A 116 -17.19 0.29 17.73
C VAL A 116 -16.79 -1.08 18.24
N SER A 117 -16.90 -1.30 19.56
CA SER A 117 -16.56 -2.58 20.20
C SER A 117 -15.15 -3.11 19.85
N GLY A 118 -14.16 -2.20 19.81
CA GLY A 118 -12.78 -2.57 19.47
C GLY A 118 -12.52 -2.80 17.98
N ARG A 119 -13.46 -2.44 17.09
CA ARG A 119 -13.27 -2.46 15.63
C ARG A 119 -13.46 -1.08 15.04
N CYS A 120 -12.69 -0.79 14.00
CA CYS A 120 -12.85 0.43 13.23
C CYS A 120 -13.95 0.24 12.20
N GLU A 121 -15.02 1.02 12.32
CA GLU A 121 -16.22 0.88 11.50
C GLU A 121 -16.58 2.22 10.86
N PHE A 122 -16.92 2.20 9.58
CA PHE A 122 -17.52 3.34 8.90
C PHE A 122 -18.96 3.51 9.34
N SER A 123 -19.31 4.73 9.73
CA SER A 123 -20.71 5.13 9.85
C SER A 123 -21.35 5.18 8.47
N CYS A 124 -22.57 4.67 8.36
CA CYS A 124 -23.33 4.73 7.12
C CYS A 124 -24.81 5.01 7.38
N THR A 125 -25.34 5.99 6.65
CA THR A 125 -26.76 6.33 6.62
C THR A 125 -27.25 6.20 5.19
N GLY A 126 -28.25 5.35 4.97
CA GLY A 126 -28.75 5.01 3.65
C GLY A 126 -29.46 3.66 3.63
N THR A 127 -29.62 3.14 2.41
CA THR A 127 -30.26 1.86 2.13
C THR A 127 -29.47 0.70 2.74
N GLN A 128 -30.11 -0.12 3.57
CA GLN A 128 -29.46 -1.19 4.31
C GLN A 128 -29.43 -2.51 3.53
N VAL A 129 -28.27 -3.16 3.51
CA VAL A 129 -28.08 -4.48 2.89
C VAL A 129 -27.24 -5.38 3.81
N PRO A 130 -27.78 -6.52 4.28
CA PRO A 130 -29.19 -6.92 4.19
C PRO A 130 -30.10 -6.03 5.06
N GLY A 131 -31.33 -5.82 4.60
CA GLY A 131 -32.33 -5.01 5.29
C GLY A 131 -33.42 -4.58 4.32
N ASP A 132 -33.30 -3.34 3.82
CA ASP A 132 -34.20 -2.77 2.82
C ASP A 132 -34.16 -3.56 1.50
N TYR A 133 -32.98 -4.11 1.17
CA TYR A 133 -32.82 -5.08 0.09
C TYR A 133 -32.08 -6.32 0.59
N ALA A 134 -32.41 -7.47 0.01
CA ALA A 134 -31.78 -8.74 0.35
C ALA A 134 -30.33 -8.84 -0.19
N THR A 135 -30.03 -8.19 -1.31
CA THR A 135 -28.73 -8.26 -2.00
C THR A 135 -28.26 -6.87 -2.42
N LEU A 136 -26.95 -6.73 -2.60
CA LEU A 136 -26.35 -5.50 -3.11
C LEU A 136 -26.80 -5.24 -4.54
N ALA A 137 -26.90 -6.26 -5.40
CA ALA A 137 -27.40 -6.09 -6.77
C ALA A 137 -28.81 -5.50 -6.83
N ASN A 138 -29.71 -5.91 -5.92
CA ASN A 138 -31.07 -5.37 -5.86
C ASN A 138 -31.07 -3.90 -5.40
N ALA A 139 -30.25 -3.55 -4.40
CA ALA A 139 -30.09 -2.18 -3.95
C ALA A 139 -29.51 -1.27 -5.06
N VAL A 140 -28.44 -1.71 -5.74
CA VAL A 140 -27.85 -0.97 -6.88
C VAL A 140 -28.89 -0.72 -7.97
N SER A 141 -29.67 -1.74 -8.32
CA SER A 141 -30.72 -1.62 -9.34
C SER A 141 -31.80 -0.62 -8.93
N ALA A 142 -32.22 -0.65 -7.66
CA ALA A 142 -33.24 0.25 -7.16
C ALA A 142 -32.78 1.71 -7.03
N LEU A 143 -31.50 1.93 -6.71
CA LEU A 143 -30.91 3.27 -6.60
C LEU A 143 -30.40 3.83 -7.94
N ASN A 144 -30.49 3.08 -9.05
CA ASN A 144 -30.08 3.58 -10.37
C ASN A 144 -30.75 4.92 -10.76
N PRO A 145 -32.08 5.09 -10.66
CA PRO A 145 -32.74 6.31 -11.11
C PRO A 145 -32.45 7.54 -10.24
N THR A 146 -32.09 7.33 -8.97
CA THR A 146 -32.00 8.40 -7.97
C THR A 146 -30.58 8.68 -7.49
N GLY A 147 -29.66 7.72 -7.62
CA GLY A 147 -28.43 7.69 -6.83
C GLY A 147 -28.71 7.44 -5.34
N GLY A 148 -27.68 7.57 -4.52
CA GLY A 148 -27.78 7.51 -3.06
C GLY A 148 -26.70 6.66 -2.41
N THR A 149 -26.95 6.25 -1.17
CA THR A 149 -26.00 5.50 -0.34
C THR A 149 -26.54 4.12 0.01
N ILE A 150 -25.72 3.09 -0.18
CA ILE A 150 -25.96 1.72 0.24
C ILE A 150 -25.00 1.38 1.40
N CYS A 151 -25.57 0.91 2.50
CA CYS A 151 -24.87 0.51 3.71
C CYS A 151 -24.85 -1.02 3.80
N LEU A 152 -23.67 -1.59 3.63
CA LEU A 152 -23.43 -3.02 3.80
C LEU A 152 -23.12 -3.31 5.27
N LYS A 153 -23.86 -4.26 5.86
CA LYS A 153 -23.51 -4.81 7.18
C LYS A 153 -22.27 -5.70 7.08
N ALA A 154 -21.72 -6.09 8.24
CA ALA A 154 -20.71 -7.14 8.29
C ALA A 154 -21.27 -8.44 7.71
N GLY A 155 -20.50 -9.11 6.87
CA GLY A 155 -20.92 -10.29 6.16
C GLY A 155 -20.11 -10.57 4.90
N THR A 156 -20.27 -11.79 4.38
CA THR A 156 -19.73 -12.19 3.08
C THR A 156 -20.86 -12.28 2.06
N PHE A 157 -20.79 -11.43 1.05
CA PHE A 157 -21.71 -11.36 -0.07
C PHE A 157 -21.07 -12.06 -1.27
N SER A 158 -21.51 -13.28 -1.57
CA SER A 158 -20.93 -14.11 -2.65
C SER A 158 -21.30 -13.62 -4.07
N GLU A 159 -22.09 -12.56 -4.17
CA GLU A 159 -22.52 -11.98 -5.44
C GLU A 159 -21.41 -11.21 -6.16
N SER A 160 -21.45 -11.23 -7.49
CA SER A 160 -20.68 -10.35 -8.36
C SER A 160 -21.63 -9.28 -8.90
N VAL A 161 -21.39 -8.02 -8.52
CA VAL A 161 -22.31 -6.92 -8.79
C VAL A 161 -21.77 -6.01 -9.90
N SER A 162 -22.61 -5.71 -10.87
CA SER A 162 -22.34 -4.70 -11.90
C SER A 162 -23.07 -3.41 -11.55
N ILE A 163 -22.33 -2.31 -11.43
CA ILE A 163 -22.84 -0.98 -11.14
C ILE A 163 -22.89 -0.20 -12.44
N SER A 164 -24.09 0.09 -12.91
CA SER A 164 -24.34 0.99 -14.02
C SER A 164 -25.50 1.91 -13.65
N GLY A 165 -25.36 3.20 -13.95
CA GLY A 165 -26.25 4.23 -13.43
C GLY A 165 -26.89 5.12 -14.50
N THR A 166 -27.60 6.13 -14.02
CA THR A 166 -28.15 7.21 -14.82
C THR A 166 -27.28 8.46 -14.69
N ALA A 167 -27.01 9.15 -15.80
CA ALA A 167 -26.23 10.38 -15.81
C ALA A 167 -26.81 11.44 -14.86
N GLY A 168 -25.94 12.22 -14.21
CA GLY A 168 -26.36 13.21 -13.21
C GLY A 168 -26.55 12.63 -11.81
N LYS A 169 -26.29 11.32 -11.59
CA LYS A 169 -26.45 10.64 -10.31
C LYS A 169 -25.11 10.14 -9.77
N THR A 170 -25.02 10.01 -8.46
CA THR A 170 -23.87 9.42 -7.76
C THR A 170 -24.32 8.24 -6.92
N LEU A 171 -23.44 7.26 -6.74
CA LEU A 171 -23.69 6.10 -5.88
C LEU A 171 -22.56 5.94 -4.87
N THR A 172 -22.91 5.78 -3.59
CA THR A 172 -21.96 5.47 -2.52
C THR A 172 -22.27 4.10 -1.95
N ILE A 173 -21.27 3.23 -1.81
CA ILE A 173 -21.40 1.92 -1.16
C ILE A 173 -20.40 1.88 -0.01
N VAL A 174 -20.90 1.68 1.21
CA VAL A 174 -20.10 1.68 2.43
C VAL A 174 -20.27 0.35 3.13
N GLY A 175 -19.18 -0.41 3.26
CA GLY A 175 -19.07 -1.50 4.21
C GLY A 175 -18.62 -1.01 5.57
N LEU A 176 -18.93 -1.77 6.63
CA LEU A 176 -18.49 -1.43 7.99
C LEU A 176 -16.97 -1.33 8.04
N ASN A 177 -16.26 -2.34 7.54
CA ASN A 177 -14.82 -2.30 7.27
C ASN A 177 -14.42 -3.45 6.35
N SER A 178 -13.28 -3.31 5.67
CA SER A 178 -12.81 -4.31 4.72
C SER A 178 -12.47 -5.66 5.37
N ALA A 179 -12.18 -5.70 6.67
CA ALA A 179 -11.93 -6.96 7.37
C ALA A 179 -13.20 -7.82 7.53
N THR A 180 -14.39 -7.21 7.59
CA THR A 180 -15.65 -7.91 7.92
C THR A 180 -16.74 -7.79 6.85
N THR A 181 -16.64 -6.84 5.92
CA THR A 181 -17.56 -6.71 4.78
C THR A 181 -16.86 -7.14 3.50
N LYS A 182 -17.27 -8.28 2.97
CA LYS A 182 -16.67 -8.89 1.77
C LYS A 182 -17.67 -9.01 0.64
N VAL A 183 -17.32 -8.56 -0.55
CA VAL A 183 -18.13 -8.73 -1.77
C VAL A 183 -17.26 -9.42 -2.82
N ASN A 184 -17.73 -10.51 -3.44
CA ASN A 184 -16.90 -11.28 -4.35
C ASN A 184 -16.28 -10.41 -5.47
N THR A 185 -17.10 -9.66 -6.21
CA THR A 185 -16.62 -8.74 -7.23
C THR A 185 -17.56 -7.56 -7.35
N ILE A 186 -17.01 -6.36 -7.43
CA ILE A 186 -17.76 -5.14 -7.78
C ILE A 186 -17.20 -4.62 -9.10
N THR A 187 -18.06 -4.53 -10.12
CA THR A 187 -17.70 -3.97 -11.43
C THR A 187 -18.41 -2.64 -11.62
N VAL A 188 -17.66 -1.54 -11.57
CA VAL A 188 -18.13 -0.20 -11.88
C VAL A 188 -18.08 0.00 -13.38
N GLY A 189 -19.25 0.19 -13.99
CA GLY A 189 -19.42 0.48 -15.41
C GLY A 189 -19.73 1.95 -15.64
N THR A 190 -20.56 2.22 -16.64
CA THR A 190 -20.94 3.58 -17.04
C THR A 190 -22.21 4.08 -16.37
N GLY A 191 -22.40 5.39 -16.42
CA GLY A 191 -23.70 6.01 -16.26
C GLY A 191 -23.82 6.90 -15.04
N TYR A 192 -23.29 6.50 -13.89
CA TYR A 192 -23.14 7.42 -12.76
C TYR A 192 -22.05 8.46 -13.03
N ASP A 193 -22.24 9.67 -12.52
CA ASP A 193 -21.22 10.73 -12.55
C ASP A 193 -20.01 10.37 -11.68
N SER A 194 -20.27 9.73 -10.54
CA SER A 194 -19.26 9.12 -9.68
C SER A 194 -19.80 7.95 -8.87
N VAL A 195 -18.90 7.01 -8.55
CA VAL A 195 -19.15 5.91 -7.63
C VAL A 195 -18.11 5.94 -6.53
N THR A 196 -18.55 5.87 -5.28
CA THR A 196 -17.68 5.82 -4.10
C THR A 196 -17.82 4.47 -3.41
N ILE A 197 -16.70 3.82 -3.09
CA ILE A 197 -16.67 2.51 -2.42
C ILE A 197 -15.76 2.58 -1.20
N ARG A 198 -16.27 2.22 -0.03
CA ARG A 198 -15.52 2.35 1.24
C ARG A 198 -15.61 1.10 2.09
N GLY A 199 -14.50 0.69 2.68
CA GLY A 199 -14.49 -0.34 3.74
C GLY A 199 -14.99 -1.70 3.28
N ILE A 200 -14.62 -2.15 2.09
CA ILE A 200 -15.05 -3.42 1.50
C ILE A 200 -13.82 -4.20 1.01
N ASP A 201 -13.77 -5.50 1.30
CA ASP A 201 -12.85 -6.46 0.67
C ASP A 201 -13.50 -7.02 -0.60
N THR A 202 -12.92 -6.75 -1.77
CA THR A 202 -13.47 -7.16 -3.06
C THR A 202 -12.41 -7.19 -4.18
N SER A 203 -12.69 -7.94 -5.24
CA SER A 203 -12.09 -7.70 -6.55
C SER A 203 -12.81 -6.53 -7.21
N LEU A 204 -12.27 -5.31 -7.08
CA LEU A 204 -12.86 -4.10 -7.65
C LEU A 204 -12.43 -3.92 -9.11
N ARG A 205 -13.40 -3.81 -10.01
CA ARG A 205 -13.18 -3.63 -11.45
C ARG A 205 -13.80 -2.32 -11.89
N ALA A 206 -13.02 -1.42 -12.45
CA ALA A 206 -13.51 -0.20 -13.09
C ALA A 206 -13.46 -0.38 -14.62
N SER A 207 -14.59 -0.14 -15.28
CA SER A 207 -14.78 -0.36 -16.70
C SER A 207 -15.60 0.75 -17.36
N GLY A 208 -15.35 0.98 -18.65
CA GLY A 208 -16.04 2.03 -19.41
C GLY A 208 -15.70 3.44 -18.93
N ARG A 209 -16.61 4.40 -19.10
CA ARG A 209 -16.47 5.77 -18.56
C ARG A 209 -16.98 5.83 -17.13
N SER A 210 -16.05 5.97 -16.18
CA SER A 210 -16.38 6.00 -14.75
C SER A 210 -15.45 6.93 -13.99
N LYS A 211 -16.01 7.62 -12.99
CA LYS A 211 -15.26 8.22 -11.89
C LYS A 211 -15.45 7.37 -10.65
N LEU A 212 -14.37 6.83 -10.11
CA LEU A 212 -14.38 5.90 -8.98
C LEU A 212 -13.46 6.42 -7.88
N ASP A 213 -14.01 6.61 -6.69
CA ASP A 213 -13.23 6.90 -5.49
C ASP A 213 -13.36 5.70 -4.52
N ALA A 214 -12.25 5.00 -4.28
CA ALA A 214 -12.18 3.82 -3.42
C ALA A 214 -11.32 4.11 -2.18
N THR A 215 -11.86 3.88 -0.99
CA THR A 215 -11.18 4.21 0.28
C THR A 215 -11.19 3.06 1.26
N ALA A 216 -10.04 2.75 1.87
CA ALA A 216 -9.93 1.69 2.89
C ALA A 216 -10.48 0.33 2.43
N ILE A 217 -10.33 0.04 1.13
CA ILE A 217 -10.72 -1.24 0.55
C ILE A 217 -9.62 -2.29 0.78
N ALA A 218 -9.98 -3.56 0.68
CA ALA A 218 -9.02 -4.65 0.57
C ALA A 218 -9.26 -5.49 -0.68
N GLY A 219 -8.26 -6.29 -1.06
CA GLY A 219 -8.35 -7.20 -2.20
C GLY A 219 -7.48 -6.75 -3.37
N GLU A 220 -8.09 -6.53 -4.53
CA GLU A 220 -7.38 -6.22 -5.78
C GLU A 220 -8.20 -5.27 -6.65
N VAL A 221 -7.52 -4.41 -7.41
CA VAL A 221 -8.17 -3.40 -8.27
C VAL A 221 -7.77 -3.56 -9.72
N TYR A 222 -8.76 -3.54 -10.60
CA TYR A 222 -8.60 -3.60 -12.06
C TYR A 222 -9.14 -2.31 -12.68
N ALA A 223 -8.24 -1.44 -13.13
CA ALA A 223 -8.55 -0.26 -13.95
C ALA A 223 -8.52 -0.66 -15.43
N GLN A 224 -9.62 -1.20 -15.95
CA GLN A 224 -9.74 -1.74 -17.30
C GLN A 224 -10.71 -0.91 -18.15
N SER A 225 -10.19 -0.01 -18.98
CA SER A 225 -11.06 0.96 -19.65
C SER A 225 -11.03 0.94 -21.16
N ASN A 226 -12.19 1.00 -21.81
CA ASN A 226 -12.32 1.38 -23.23
C ASN A 226 -12.64 2.87 -23.42
N GLY A 227 -12.60 3.68 -22.36
CA GLY A 227 -12.86 5.13 -22.40
C GLY A 227 -12.08 5.93 -21.35
N PRO A 228 -12.38 7.23 -21.18
CA PRO A 228 -11.83 8.01 -20.09
C PRO A 228 -12.29 7.48 -18.73
N GLN A 229 -11.36 7.24 -17.81
CA GLN A 229 -11.65 6.91 -16.42
C GLN A 229 -10.84 7.79 -15.49
N GLU A 230 -11.41 8.13 -14.35
CA GLU A 230 -10.69 8.68 -13.23
C GLU A 230 -10.91 7.78 -12.01
N ILE A 231 -9.84 7.18 -11.50
CA ILE A 231 -9.87 6.26 -10.37
C ILE A 231 -8.95 6.80 -9.29
N ARG A 232 -9.48 7.00 -8.09
CA ARG A 232 -8.70 7.33 -6.90
C ARG A 232 -8.83 6.20 -5.90
N ILE A 233 -7.69 5.78 -5.36
CA ILE A 233 -7.59 4.71 -4.37
C ILE A 233 -6.76 5.26 -3.23
N ASP A 234 -7.33 5.27 -2.02
CA ASP A 234 -6.65 5.78 -0.83
C ASP A 234 -6.80 4.84 0.37
N GLY A 235 -5.72 4.63 1.13
CA GLY A 235 -5.76 3.80 2.33
C GLY A 235 -6.05 2.32 2.06
N ALA A 236 -5.78 1.83 0.84
CA ALA A 236 -6.15 0.46 0.45
C ALA A 236 -5.13 -0.56 0.95
N ASN A 237 -5.61 -1.75 1.32
CA ASN A 237 -4.79 -2.92 1.62
C ASN A 237 -4.92 -3.95 0.49
N LEU A 238 -4.04 -3.86 -0.51
CA LEU A 238 -4.16 -4.63 -1.76
C LEU A 238 -3.15 -5.79 -1.75
N GLY A 239 -3.64 -7.02 -1.73
CA GLY A 239 -2.72 -8.13 -1.55
C GLY A 239 -3.39 -9.46 -1.28
N GLY A 240 -2.53 -10.48 -1.25
CA GLY A 240 -2.88 -11.83 -0.85
C GLY A 240 -2.27 -12.19 0.49
N THR A 241 -1.82 -13.44 0.58
CA THR A 241 -0.93 -13.89 1.64
C THR A 241 0.29 -14.53 1.01
N ALA A 242 1.38 -14.70 1.75
CA ALA A 242 2.55 -15.42 1.25
C ALA A 242 2.21 -16.83 0.71
N ALA A 243 1.19 -17.51 1.28
CA ALA A 243 0.74 -18.84 0.84
C ALA A 243 -0.21 -18.80 -0.39
N SER A 244 -0.88 -17.68 -0.62
CA SER A 244 -1.82 -17.48 -1.72
C SER A 244 -1.69 -16.05 -2.23
N PRO A 245 -0.60 -15.74 -2.97
CA PRO A 245 -0.38 -14.41 -3.47
C PRO A 245 -1.43 -14.03 -4.53
N LYS A 246 -1.78 -12.75 -4.58
CA LYS A 246 -2.63 -12.23 -5.66
C LYS A 246 -1.80 -11.99 -6.92
N SER A 247 -2.43 -12.08 -8.09
CA SER A 247 -1.72 -11.71 -9.33
C SER A 247 -1.32 -10.23 -9.33
N TYR A 248 -2.22 -9.38 -8.83
CA TYR A 248 -2.06 -7.92 -8.84
C TYR A 248 -2.56 -7.29 -7.54
N GLY A 249 -1.93 -6.21 -7.10
CA GLY A 249 -2.58 -5.25 -6.20
C GLY A 249 -3.45 -4.30 -7.01
N LEU A 250 -2.85 -3.64 -8.00
CA LEU A 250 -3.49 -2.77 -8.98
C LEU A 250 -3.08 -3.17 -10.40
N TYR A 251 -4.06 -3.43 -11.26
CA TYR A 251 -3.89 -3.71 -12.68
C TYR A 251 -4.44 -2.56 -13.51
N VAL A 252 -3.59 -1.87 -14.27
CA VAL A 252 -3.96 -0.77 -15.17
C VAL A 252 -3.83 -1.22 -16.61
N TYR A 253 -4.95 -1.17 -17.32
CA TYR A 253 -5.07 -1.63 -18.69
C TYR A 253 -6.04 -0.74 -19.49
N PRO A 254 -5.53 0.13 -20.37
CA PRO A 254 -6.35 0.69 -21.41
C PRO A 254 -6.76 -0.46 -22.33
N GLY A 255 -8.05 -0.79 -22.29
CA GLY A 255 -8.68 -1.81 -23.11
C GLY A 255 -8.55 -1.53 -24.60
N SER A 256 -8.82 -2.57 -25.40
CA SER A 256 -8.63 -2.58 -26.86
C SER A 256 -9.36 -1.46 -27.60
N GLY A 257 -10.32 -0.80 -26.97
CA GLY A 257 -11.04 0.36 -27.54
C GLY A 257 -10.30 1.70 -27.47
N GLY A 258 -9.06 1.76 -26.97
CA GLY A 258 -8.32 3.03 -26.89
C GLY A 258 -8.55 3.82 -25.60
N GLY A 259 -8.65 3.13 -24.46
CA GLY A 259 -8.87 3.78 -23.17
C GLY A 259 -7.76 4.74 -22.74
N ALA A 260 -8.10 5.61 -21.78
CA ALA A 260 -7.16 6.52 -21.14
C ALA A 260 -7.44 6.59 -19.63
N PRO A 261 -7.17 5.52 -18.86
CA PRO A 261 -7.38 5.54 -17.42
C PRO A 261 -6.38 6.49 -16.75
N LYS A 262 -6.92 7.36 -15.89
CA LYS A 262 -6.18 8.17 -14.93
C LYS A 262 -6.36 7.55 -13.55
N VAL A 263 -5.29 7.02 -12.98
CA VAL A 263 -5.32 6.29 -11.71
C VAL A 263 -4.39 6.95 -10.70
N THR A 264 -4.94 7.29 -9.54
CA THR A 264 -4.18 7.78 -8.39
C THR A 264 -4.29 6.76 -7.26
N LEU A 265 -3.16 6.26 -6.78
CA LEU A 265 -3.03 5.37 -5.63
C LEU A 265 -2.23 6.08 -4.55
N THR A 266 -2.85 6.33 -3.41
CA THR A 266 -2.21 7.01 -2.27
C THR A 266 -2.34 6.21 -1.00
N ASN A 267 -1.37 6.39 -0.10
CA ASN A 267 -1.45 5.89 1.27
C ASN A 267 -1.82 4.40 1.36
N SER A 268 -1.36 3.57 0.44
CA SER A 268 -1.83 2.20 0.31
C SER A 268 -0.73 1.20 0.68
N TYR A 269 -1.13 0.02 1.09
CA TYR A 269 -0.24 -1.09 1.38
C TYR A 269 -0.46 -2.18 0.33
N ILE A 270 0.57 -2.47 -0.44
CA ILE A 270 0.54 -3.50 -1.48
C ILE A 270 1.49 -4.63 -1.13
N HIS A 271 0.95 -5.84 -0.95
CA HIS A 271 1.76 -6.95 -0.46
C HIS A 271 1.37 -8.31 -1.00
N ASP A 272 2.34 -9.23 -1.00
CA ASP A 272 2.14 -10.63 -1.39
C ASP A 272 1.41 -10.77 -2.73
N THR A 273 1.92 -10.06 -3.75
CA THR A 273 1.42 -10.15 -5.12
C THR A 273 2.50 -10.56 -6.11
N SER A 274 2.12 -11.08 -7.27
CA SER A 274 3.07 -11.21 -8.39
C SER A 274 3.49 -9.84 -8.92
N ASN A 275 2.56 -8.90 -9.04
CA ASN A 275 2.88 -7.51 -9.39
C ASN A 275 2.08 -6.56 -8.51
N GLY A 276 2.77 -5.70 -7.74
CA GLY A 276 2.08 -4.75 -6.86
C GLY A 276 1.21 -3.79 -7.66
N VAL A 277 1.85 -3.01 -8.54
CA VAL A 277 1.20 -2.23 -9.58
C VAL A 277 1.65 -2.75 -10.94
N TYR A 278 0.72 -3.18 -11.77
CA TYR A 278 0.99 -3.67 -13.13
C TYR A 278 0.33 -2.77 -14.16
N ILE A 279 1.13 -2.22 -15.07
CA ILE A 279 0.69 -1.27 -16.11
C ILE A 279 0.98 -1.88 -17.48
N TYR A 280 -0.07 -1.99 -18.30
CA TYR A 280 -0.01 -2.62 -19.62
C TYR A 280 -0.65 -1.75 -20.70
N ASN A 281 0.13 -0.81 -21.27
CA ASN A 281 -0.36 0.16 -22.25
C ASN A 281 -0.21 -0.35 -23.69
N ASN A 282 -1.00 -1.35 -24.03
CA ASN A 282 -0.97 -1.94 -25.37
C ASN A 282 -2.01 -1.39 -26.34
N TYR A 283 -3.03 -0.71 -25.85
CA TYR A 283 -4.15 -0.26 -26.69
C TYR A 283 -4.52 1.20 -26.50
N GLY A 284 -3.93 1.87 -25.52
CA GLY A 284 -4.21 3.27 -25.22
C GLY A 284 -3.21 3.85 -24.23
N SER A 285 -3.33 5.14 -23.97
CA SER A 285 -2.46 5.84 -23.02
C SER A 285 -2.95 5.64 -21.58
N SER A 286 -2.12 5.93 -20.59
CA SER A 286 -2.58 5.98 -19.19
C SER A 286 -1.82 7.05 -18.41
N GLU A 287 -2.45 7.57 -17.36
CA GLU A 287 -1.82 8.42 -16.36
C GLU A 287 -1.91 7.70 -15.02
N VAL A 288 -0.77 7.38 -14.41
CA VAL A 288 -0.72 6.64 -13.14
C VAL A 288 0.12 7.41 -12.13
N SER A 289 -0.42 7.64 -10.94
CA SER A 289 0.27 8.25 -9.81
C SER A 289 0.24 7.32 -8.62
N VAL A 290 1.41 6.99 -8.07
CA VAL A 290 1.56 6.10 -6.91
C VAL A 290 2.38 6.82 -5.85
N VAL A 291 1.74 7.28 -4.78
CA VAL A 291 2.39 8.16 -3.81
C VAL A 291 2.16 7.67 -2.39
N ASN A 292 3.20 7.74 -1.56
CA ASN A 292 3.13 7.34 -0.15
C ASN A 292 2.54 5.93 0.01
N THR A 293 2.97 5.00 -0.83
CA THR A 293 2.53 3.59 -0.82
C THR A 293 3.67 2.71 -0.31
N THR A 294 3.33 1.71 0.49
CA THR A 294 4.29 0.70 0.96
C THR A 294 4.08 -0.59 0.17
N PHE A 295 5.13 -1.05 -0.52
CA PHE A 295 5.19 -2.30 -1.25
C PHE A 295 6.01 -3.30 -0.45
N ALA A 296 5.43 -4.44 -0.07
CA ALA A 296 6.13 -5.47 0.70
C ALA A 296 5.96 -6.86 0.07
N SER A 297 7.06 -7.59 -0.12
CA SER A 297 6.98 -9.01 -0.49
C SER A 297 6.19 -9.30 -1.77
N ASN A 298 6.22 -8.40 -2.76
CA ASN A 298 5.70 -8.70 -4.10
C ASN A 298 6.81 -9.29 -4.96
N ASP A 299 6.50 -10.03 -6.02
CA ASP A 299 7.57 -10.44 -6.95
C ASP A 299 8.14 -9.21 -7.65
N ILE A 300 7.26 -8.35 -8.17
CA ILE A 300 7.63 -7.02 -8.68
C ILE A 300 6.77 -5.97 -7.99
N GLY A 301 7.39 -4.91 -7.44
CA GLY A 301 6.68 -3.81 -6.80
C GLY A 301 5.84 -3.00 -7.79
N LEU A 302 6.52 -2.31 -8.72
CA LEU A 302 5.91 -1.59 -9.84
C LEU A 302 6.41 -2.16 -11.16
N ASN A 303 5.50 -2.59 -12.03
CA ASN A 303 5.82 -3.21 -13.31
C ASN A 303 5.12 -2.52 -14.48
N TYR A 304 5.90 -2.00 -15.42
CA TYR A 304 5.43 -1.50 -16.71
C TYR A 304 6.02 -2.35 -17.83
N VAL A 305 5.16 -3.08 -18.54
CA VAL A 305 5.60 -4.17 -19.45
C VAL A 305 5.48 -3.86 -20.94
N SER A 306 4.72 -2.83 -21.36
CA SER A 306 4.54 -2.54 -22.78
C SER A 306 4.25 -1.07 -23.10
N GLY A 307 4.88 -0.57 -24.16
CA GLY A 307 4.88 0.86 -24.50
C GLY A 307 4.53 1.21 -25.94
N SER A 308 3.58 0.49 -26.55
CA SER A 308 3.02 0.93 -27.84
C SER A 308 2.29 2.27 -27.73
N TYR A 309 1.89 2.65 -26.52
CA TYR A 309 1.19 3.89 -26.22
C TYR A 309 1.80 4.64 -25.03
N PRO A 310 1.66 5.97 -25.00
CA PRO A 310 2.13 6.83 -23.91
C PRO A 310 1.76 6.37 -22.50
N LEU A 311 2.72 6.53 -21.59
CA LEU A 311 2.49 6.47 -20.15
C LEU A 311 3.00 7.76 -19.51
N THR A 312 2.13 8.42 -18.74
CA THR A 312 2.55 9.38 -17.72
C THR A 312 2.55 8.66 -16.38
N LEU A 313 3.70 8.61 -15.71
CA LEU A 313 3.88 7.89 -14.46
C LEU A 313 4.51 8.80 -13.42
N THR A 314 3.87 8.92 -12.26
CA THR A 314 4.45 9.49 -11.05
C THR A 314 4.58 8.40 -10.00
N TYR A 315 5.76 8.23 -9.40
CA TYR A 315 5.87 7.47 -8.16
C TYR A 315 6.86 8.11 -7.18
N SER A 316 6.34 8.56 -6.04
CA SER A 316 7.13 9.30 -5.05
C SER A 316 6.79 8.93 -3.61
N ASN A 317 7.74 9.13 -2.70
CA ASN A 317 7.56 8.86 -1.25
C ASN A 317 7.16 7.42 -0.93
N ASN A 318 7.44 6.46 -1.81
CA ASN A 318 7.06 5.06 -1.60
C ASN A 318 8.16 4.30 -0.85
N ILE A 319 7.79 3.19 -0.22
CA ILE A 319 8.71 2.20 0.33
C ILE A 319 8.59 0.92 -0.48
N PHE A 320 9.68 0.42 -1.05
CA PHE A 320 9.77 -0.90 -1.68
C PHE A 320 10.65 -1.82 -0.84
N LEU A 321 10.00 -2.75 -0.14
CA LEU A 321 10.60 -3.61 0.86
C LEU A 321 10.52 -5.08 0.43
N ASN A 322 11.68 -5.74 0.33
CA ASN A 322 11.77 -7.19 0.11
C ASN A 322 11.01 -7.69 -1.13
N GLN A 323 11.07 -6.97 -2.26
CA GLN A 323 10.52 -7.51 -3.50
C GLN A 323 11.33 -8.74 -3.94
N ARG A 324 10.64 -9.81 -4.36
CA ARG A 324 11.29 -11.10 -4.68
C ARG A 324 12.08 -11.07 -5.97
N THR A 325 11.77 -10.15 -6.89
CA THR A 325 12.47 -10.00 -8.17
C THR A 325 12.95 -8.57 -8.39
N TYR A 326 12.05 -7.58 -8.47
CA TYR A 326 12.37 -6.18 -8.76
C TYR A 326 11.55 -5.21 -7.90
N ALA A 327 12.16 -4.13 -7.39
CA ALA A 327 11.40 -3.02 -6.82
C ALA A 327 10.58 -2.32 -7.91
N VAL A 328 11.24 -1.92 -9.00
CA VAL A 328 10.63 -1.25 -10.14
C VAL A 328 11.16 -1.85 -11.45
N SER A 329 10.25 -2.25 -12.34
CA SER A 329 10.56 -2.75 -13.69
C SER A 329 9.88 -1.88 -14.73
N LEU A 330 10.65 -1.16 -15.54
CA LEU A 330 10.14 -0.33 -16.65
C LEU A 330 10.69 -0.85 -17.98
N VAL A 331 9.99 -1.83 -18.57
CA VAL A 331 10.43 -2.56 -19.78
C VAL A 331 10.45 -1.67 -21.03
N SER A 332 9.71 -0.56 -21.02
CA SER A 332 9.70 0.45 -22.09
C SER A 332 9.89 1.84 -21.51
N THR A 333 10.36 2.78 -22.34
CA THR A 333 10.51 4.19 -21.93
C THR A 333 9.15 4.78 -21.57
N VAL A 334 9.10 5.44 -20.41
CA VAL A 334 7.94 6.20 -19.95
C VAL A 334 8.05 7.62 -20.49
N GLN A 335 7.01 8.14 -21.12
CA GLN A 335 7.04 9.45 -21.78
C GLN A 335 7.19 10.60 -20.79
N ASN A 336 6.36 10.59 -19.74
CA ASN A 336 6.42 11.60 -18.68
C ASN A 336 6.63 10.87 -17.35
N LEU A 337 7.89 10.72 -16.96
CA LEU A 337 8.28 10.03 -15.74
C LEU A 337 8.66 11.03 -14.66
N VAL A 338 7.97 10.97 -13.53
CA VAL A 338 8.33 11.68 -12.30
C VAL A 338 8.54 10.62 -11.22
N HIS A 339 9.75 10.56 -10.67
CA HIS A 339 10.07 9.61 -9.62
C HIS A 339 11.14 10.17 -8.69
N GLU A 340 10.84 10.23 -7.40
CA GLU A 340 11.67 10.91 -6.40
C GLU A 340 11.31 10.46 -4.99
N ASN A 341 12.24 10.58 -4.05
CA ASN A 341 12.04 10.32 -2.62
C ASN A 341 11.49 8.92 -2.29
N ASN A 342 11.81 7.90 -3.08
CA ASN A 342 11.45 6.52 -2.78
C ASN A 342 12.53 5.85 -1.90
N LEU A 343 12.15 4.90 -1.06
CA LEU A 343 13.06 4.09 -0.25
C LEU A 343 12.99 2.63 -0.72
N LEU A 344 14.15 2.03 -0.99
CA LEU A 344 14.27 0.67 -1.48
C LEU A 344 15.16 -0.14 -0.53
N PHE A 345 14.66 -1.27 -0.02
CA PHE A 345 15.44 -2.10 0.89
C PHE A 345 15.11 -3.59 0.74
N GLY A 346 16.13 -4.44 0.82
CA GLY A 346 16.01 -5.90 0.82
C GLY A 346 15.42 -6.52 -0.46
N ASN A 347 15.23 -5.73 -1.53
CA ASN A 347 14.76 -6.24 -2.82
C ASN A 347 15.85 -7.11 -3.46
N GLN A 348 15.49 -8.21 -4.13
CA GLN A 348 16.45 -9.04 -4.85
C GLN A 348 17.21 -8.20 -5.89
N ASN A 349 16.47 -7.40 -6.65
CA ASN A 349 17.00 -6.34 -7.48
C ASN A 349 16.15 -5.09 -7.28
N ASN A 350 16.77 -3.91 -7.36
CA ASN A 350 16.01 -2.67 -7.31
C ASN A 350 15.34 -2.36 -8.65
N TYR A 351 16.02 -2.62 -9.77
CA TYR A 351 15.59 -2.12 -11.07
C TYR A 351 15.69 -3.14 -12.20
N SER A 352 14.82 -2.97 -13.20
CA SER A 352 14.90 -3.61 -14.51
C SER A 352 14.49 -2.64 -15.62
N GLY A 353 14.98 -2.88 -16.84
CA GLY A 353 14.71 -2.05 -18.02
C GLY A 353 15.27 -0.64 -17.89
N THR A 354 14.42 0.36 -18.09
CA THR A 354 14.77 1.79 -18.02
C THR A 354 14.67 2.38 -16.61
N ALA A 355 14.28 1.57 -15.61
CA ALA A 355 14.14 2.03 -14.23
C ALA A 355 15.51 2.37 -13.62
N ALA A 356 15.55 3.47 -12.86
CA ALA A 356 16.75 3.95 -12.16
C ALA A 356 16.34 4.75 -10.93
N ASP A 357 17.33 5.11 -10.10
CA ASP A 357 17.11 6.07 -9.02
C ASP A 357 16.70 7.44 -9.60
N GLY A 358 15.75 8.08 -8.93
CA GLY A 358 15.46 9.50 -9.10
C GLY A 358 16.10 10.32 -7.98
N ALA A 359 15.63 11.57 -7.80
CA ALA A 359 16.11 12.43 -6.72
C ALA A 359 15.78 11.82 -5.32
N ASP A 360 16.71 11.96 -4.37
CA ASP A 360 16.53 11.61 -2.95
C ASP A 360 16.07 10.18 -2.64
N TYR A 361 16.49 9.22 -3.46
CA TYR A 361 16.28 7.80 -3.18
C TYR A 361 17.11 7.35 -1.97
N LEU A 362 16.50 6.52 -1.13
CA LEU A 362 17.17 5.91 0.02
C LEU A 362 17.30 4.40 -0.19
N LYS A 363 18.48 3.85 0.15
CA LYS A 363 18.79 2.42 0.07
C LYS A 363 19.25 1.87 1.41
N VAL A 364 18.42 2.10 2.42
CA VAL A 364 18.71 1.79 3.83
C VAL A 364 17.51 1.08 4.43
N ASP A 365 17.73 0.33 5.50
CA ASP A 365 16.65 -0.34 6.24
C ASP A 365 15.63 0.70 6.70
N PRO A 366 14.34 0.61 6.27
CA PRO A 366 13.32 1.53 6.72
C PRO A 366 12.95 1.36 8.19
N MET A 367 13.49 0.34 8.90
CA MET A 367 13.20 0.07 10.31
C MET A 367 11.69 0.06 10.59
N LEU A 368 10.93 -0.65 9.75
CA LEU A 368 9.50 -0.78 9.94
C LEU A 368 9.17 -1.75 11.08
N ASP A 369 7.99 -1.59 11.66
CA ASP A 369 7.44 -2.56 12.58
C ASP A 369 6.87 -3.81 11.88
N THR A 370 6.22 -4.68 12.65
CA THR A 370 5.59 -5.91 12.12
C THR A 370 4.09 -5.73 11.90
N GLY A 371 3.59 -4.48 11.94
CA GLY A 371 2.19 -4.15 11.68
C GLY A 371 1.79 -4.44 10.24
N ALA A 372 0.48 -4.48 10.01
CA ALA A 372 -0.09 -4.59 8.67
C ALA A 372 -1.24 -3.56 8.53
N PRO A 373 -1.01 -2.40 7.88
CA PRO A 373 0.25 -1.99 7.23
C PRO A 373 1.40 -1.72 8.22
N PRO A 374 2.66 -1.89 7.80
CA PRO A 374 3.81 -1.63 8.66
C PRO A 374 4.10 -0.13 8.77
N GLU A 375 4.50 0.31 9.97
CA GLU A 375 4.83 1.71 10.28
C GLU A 375 6.33 1.91 10.58
N PRO A 376 6.90 3.09 10.25
CA PRO A 376 8.27 3.41 10.61
C PRO A 376 8.46 3.50 12.14
N ARG A 377 9.47 2.81 12.68
CA ARG A 377 9.82 2.91 14.10
C ARG A 377 10.58 4.18 14.43
N GLN A 378 10.68 4.52 15.72
CA GLN A 378 11.59 5.56 16.17
C GLN A 378 13.02 5.32 15.66
N GLY A 379 13.66 6.36 15.13
CA GLY A 379 14.98 6.28 14.50
C GLY A 379 14.98 5.83 13.04
N SER A 380 13.83 5.43 12.50
CA SER A 380 13.71 5.05 11.09
C SER A 380 14.13 6.19 10.15
N PRO A 381 14.91 5.88 9.09
CA PRO A 381 15.23 6.84 8.04
C PRO A 381 14.02 7.18 7.15
N ALA A 382 12.93 6.42 7.24
CA ALA A 382 11.68 6.74 6.55
C ALA A 382 10.89 7.85 7.26
N ARG A 383 11.14 8.10 8.56
CA ARG A 383 10.42 9.14 9.32
C ARG A 383 10.81 10.54 8.87
N ARG A 384 9.80 11.40 8.70
CA ARG A 384 9.94 12.83 8.35
C ARG A 384 10.82 13.08 7.12
N SER A 385 10.85 12.14 6.19
CA SER A 385 11.75 12.11 5.03
C SER A 385 11.03 12.17 3.68
N SER A 386 9.70 12.32 3.72
CA SER A 386 8.89 12.49 2.51
C SER A 386 9.12 13.86 1.88
N LEU A 387 8.99 13.93 0.56
CA LEU A 387 8.82 15.19 -0.15
C LEU A 387 7.40 15.74 0.07
N ALA A 388 7.28 16.84 0.83
CA ALA A 388 6.01 17.42 1.23
C ALA A 388 5.13 17.88 0.05
N SER A 389 5.73 18.36 -1.05
CA SER A 389 5.00 18.77 -2.25
C SER A 389 4.32 17.60 -2.99
N ARG A 390 4.70 16.37 -2.66
CA ARG A 390 4.08 15.15 -3.19
C ARG A 390 3.18 14.46 -2.18
N ALA A 391 3.43 14.64 -0.88
CA ALA A 391 2.70 13.94 0.16
C ALA A 391 1.20 14.27 0.10
N PRO A 392 0.31 13.26 0.18
CA PRO A 392 -1.12 13.50 0.32
C PRO A 392 -1.41 14.21 1.64
N ALA A 393 -2.61 14.79 1.77
CA ALA A 393 -2.99 15.53 2.97
C ALA A 393 -3.11 14.63 4.21
N VAL A 394 -3.38 13.34 4.02
CA VAL A 394 -3.58 12.36 5.08
C VAL A 394 -2.77 11.09 4.85
N ASP A 395 -2.63 10.22 5.85
CA ASP A 395 -2.00 8.90 5.76
C ASP A 395 -3.01 7.75 5.57
N PHE A 396 -2.56 6.50 5.69
CA PHE A 396 -3.40 5.30 5.58
C PHE A 396 -4.60 5.34 6.54
N TYR A 397 -4.36 5.81 7.77
CA TYR A 397 -5.35 5.97 8.81
C TYR A 397 -6.02 7.35 8.77
N GLY A 398 -5.95 8.08 7.65
CA GLY A 398 -6.65 9.35 7.53
C GLY A 398 -6.15 10.42 8.52
N ILE A 399 -4.94 10.26 9.07
CA ILE A 399 -4.31 11.24 9.96
C ILE A 399 -3.68 12.31 9.08
N ALA A 400 -3.85 13.58 9.45
CA ALA A 400 -3.21 14.69 8.74
C ALA A 400 -1.68 14.52 8.67
N ARG A 401 -1.12 14.68 7.47
CA ARG A 401 0.34 14.76 7.26
C ARG A 401 0.80 16.20 7.41
N GLY A 402 1.80 16.41 8.26
CA GLY A 402 2.44 17.72 8.42
C GLY A 402 3.48 18.02 7.34
N ALA A 403 4.12 19.19 7.43
CA ALA A 403 5.19 19.59 6.49
C ALA A 403 6.40 18.65 6.49
N THR A 404 6.57 17.86 7.55
CA THR A 404 7.55 16.79 7.65
C THR A 404 6.82 15.46 7.84
N SER A 405 6.55 14.75 6.75
CA SER A 405 5.82 13.49 6.78
C SER A 405 6.71 12.29 6.45
N ASP A 406 6.23 11.10 6.76
CA ASP A 406 6.96 9.85 6.57
C ASP A 406 6.80 9.33 5.14
N ARG A 407 7.82 8.64 4.64
CA ARG A 407 7.68 7.81 3.42
C ARG A 407 6.82 6.60 3.72
N GLY A 408 6.13 6.08 2.71
CA GLY A 408 5.19 4.98 2.84
C GLY A 408 3.81 5.41 3.31
N CYS A 409 2.96 4.42 3.53
CA CYS A 409 1.52 4.62 3.73
C CYS A 409 1.11 5.15 5.11
N VAL A 410 1.85 4.79 6.15
CA VAL A 410 1.54 5.20 7.54
C VAL A 410 2.42 6.36 7.97
N GLN A 411 1.81 7.33 8.65
CA GLN A 411 2.52 8.39 9.36
C GLN A 411 2.74 7.97 10.80
N SER A 412 4.00 7.88 11.23
CA SER A 412 4.32 7.64 12.64
C SER A 412 3.81 8.81 13.51
N PRO A 413 3.40 8.54 14.77
CA PRO A 413 3.08 9.58 15.73
C PRO A 413 4.24 10.56 15.98
#